data_AF-A0A2E8SQN7-F1
#
_entry.id   AF-A0A2E8SQN7-F1
#
_cell.length_a   1.000
_cell.length_b   1.000
_cell.length_c   1.000
_cell.angle_alpha   90.00
_cell.angle_beta   90.00
_cell.angle_gamma   90.00
#
_symmetry.space_group_name_H-M   'P 1'
#
loop_
_entity.id
_entity.type
_entity.pdbx_description
1 polymer ?
#
loop_
_entity_poly.entity_id
_entity_poly.type
_entity_poly.pdbx_seq_one_letter_code
_entity_poly.pdbx_strand_id
1 'polypeptide(L)'
;MLVNVENEFCHLEFLVDPLNGRLQMHAMRFHPSEGPLKFFMEQVEATAKIGEEEKAFIFSPTQLDGEAPATEPTSLYTAQIDWLKDTPEFDVTLKELQIEDRNLQNITFKFTKKD
;
A
#
# COMPACT_ATOMS: atom_id res chain seq x y z
N MET A 1 0.01 3.55 -9.09
CA MET A 1 1.23 4.37 -8.94
C MET A 1 2.30 3.49 -8.34
N LEU A 2 3.56 3.64 -8.74
CA LEU A 2 4.67 2.82 -8.29
C LEU A 2 5.66 3.65 -7.46
N VAL A 3 6.14 3.09 -6.35
CA VAL A 3 7.06 3.72 -5.40
C VAL A 3 8.24 2.78 -5.14
N ASN A 4 9.46 3.25 -5.39
CA ASN A 4 10.67 2.48 -5.11
C ASN A 4 11.05 2.65 -3.63
N VAL A 5 11.33 1.55 -2.95
CA VAL A 5 11.70 1.55 -1.53
C VAL A 5 13.16 1.11 -1.38
N GLU A 6 13.91 1.87 -0.58
CA GLU A 6 15.32 1.62 -0.19
C GLU A 6 16.23 1.07 -1.29
N ASN A 7 16.82 1.97 -2.10
CA ASN A 7 17.79 1.59 -3.15
C ASN A 7 17.28 0.44 -4.03
N GLU A 8 15.98 0.46 -4.32
CA GLU A 8 15.33 -0.53 -5.17
C GLU A 8 15.36 -1.94 -4.57
N PHE A 9 15.15 -2.08 -3.25
CA PHE A 9 14.92 -3.37 -2.59
C PHE A 9 13.59 -3.98 -3.04
N CYS A 10 12.53 -3.19 -2.94
CA CYS A 10 11.19 -3.55 -3.38
C CYS A 10 10.45 -2.34 -3.92
N HIS A 11 9.42 -2.61 -4.71
CA HIS A 11 8.49 -1.62 -5.23
C HIS A 11 7.13 -1.82 -4.60
N LEU A 12 6.51 -0.72 -4.18
CA LEU A 12 5.12 -0.71 -3.75
C LEU A 12 4.28 -0.11 -4.87
N GLU A 13 3.33 -0.88 -5.38
CA GLU A 13 2.35 -0.42 -6.35
C GLU A 13 0.99 -0.20 -5.68
N PHE A 14 0.48 1.03 -5.82
CA PHE A 14 -0.81 1.44 -5.29
C PHE A 14 -1.85 1.53 -6.39
N LEU A 15 -2.95 0.79 -6.25
CA LEU A 15 -4.06 0.75 -7.20
C LEU A 15 -5.37 1.06 -6.49
N VAL A 16 -6.22 1.88 -7.11
CA VAL A 16 -7.58 2.08 -6.62
C VAL A 16 -8.46 1.00 -7.21
N ASP A 17 -9.19 0.30 -6.35
CA ASP A 17 -10.33 -0.50 -6.75
C ASP A 17 -11.58 0.40 -6.76
N PRO A 18 -12.02 0.88 -7.93
CA PRO A 18 -13.13 1.83 -8.02
C PRO A 18 -14.48 1.18 -7.68
N LEU A 19 -14.61 -0.14 -7.81
CA LEU A 19 -15.85 -0.87 -7.54
C LEU A 19 -16.07 -0.98 -6.03
N ASN A 20 -15.02 -1.25 -5.28
CA ASN A 20 -15.10 -1.49 -3.84
C ASN A 20 -14.69 -0.30 -2.97
N GLY A 21 -14.18 0.79 -3.56
CA GLY A 21 -13.70 1.95 -2.78
C GLY A 21 -12.50 1.59 -1.90
N ARG A 22 -11.62 0.73 -2.41
CA ARG A 22 -10.43 0.25 -1.70
C ARG A 22 -9.17 0.78 -2.35
N LEU A 23 -8.17 1.07 -1.53
CA LEU A 23 -6.80 1.26 -1.99
C LEU A 23 -6.06 -0.06 -1.80
N GLN A 24 -5.46 -0.56 -2.87
CA GLN A 24 -4.64 -1.76 -2.89
C GLN A 24 -3.17 -1.36 -2.85
N MET A 25 -2.37 -2.06 -2.06
CA MET A 25 -0.92 -1.97 -2.02
C MET A 25 -0.34 -3.33 -2.38
N HIS A 26 0.36 -3.38 -3.52
CA HIS A 26 1.09 -4.54 -4.00
C HIS A 26 2.57 -4.38 -3.70
N ALA A 27 3.18 -5.37 -3.05
CA ALA A 27 4.63 -5.40 -2.87
C ALA A 27 5.30 -6.30 -3.91
N MET A 28 6.30 -5.76 -4.59
CA MET A 28 7.02 -6.43 -5.68
C MET A 28 8.52 -6.39 -5.41
N ARG A 29 9.24 -7.49 -5.66
CA ARG A 29 10.71 -7.46 -5.71
C ARG A 29 11.14 -6.63 -6.92
N PHE A 30 12.23 -5.89 -6.75
CA PHE A 30 12.81 -5.12 -7.84
C PHE A 30 13.88 -5.89 -8.63
N HIS A 31 14.83 -6.56 -7.95
CA HIS A 31 15.93 -7.28 -8.58
C HIS A 31 16.28 -8.57 -7.79
N PRO A 32 16.73 -9.67 -8.42
CA PRO A 32 16.96 -9.92 -9.85
C PRO A 32 15.72 -10.40 -10.64
N SER A 33 14.60 -10.61 -9.95
CA SER A 33 13.35 -11.01 -10.58
C SER A 33 12.22 -10.12 -10.10
N GLU A 34 11.59 -9.39 -11.02
CA GLU A 34 10.34 -8.71 -10.75
C GLU A 34 9.26 -9.75 -10.47
N GLY A 35 8.68 -9.71 -9.27
CA GLY A 35 7.66 -10.67 -8.86
C GLY A 35 7.08 -10.35 -7.50
N PRO A 36 5.94 -10.98 -7.13
CA PRO A 36 5.27 -10.71 -5.87
C PRO A 36 6.20 -10.96 -4.67
N LEU A 37 6.40 -9.92 -3.85
CA LEU A 37 7.12 -10.02 -2.60
C LEU A 37 6.12 -10.32 -1.48
N LYS A 38 6.06 -11.59 -1.06
CA LYS A 38 5.13 -12.03 -0.03
C LYS A 38 5.74 -11.83 1.36
N PHE A 39 5.00 -11.18 2.23
CA PHE A 39 5.35 -10.99 3.63
C PHE A 39 4.06 -10.92 4.46
N PHE A 40 4.18 -11.02 5.78
CA PHE A 40 3.02 -10.97 6.67
C PHE A 40 3.19 -9.90 7.73
N MET A 41 2.25 -8.97 7.75
CA MET A 41 1.96 -8.06 8.85
C MET A 41 0.46 -8.10 9.10
N GLU A 42 0.03 -8.06 10.37
CA GLU A 42 -1.40 -8.01 10.69
C GLU A 42 -2.06 -6.74 10.15
N GLN A 43 -1.29 -5.64 10.11
CA GLN A 43 -1.71 -4.36 9.58
C GLN A 43 -0.50 -3.53 9.15
N VAL A 44 -0.71 -2.64 8.19
CA VAL A 44 0.22 -1.56 7.82
C VAL A 44 -0.49 -0.24 8.05
N GLU A 45 0.01 0.54 9.01
CA GLU A 45 -0.53 1.86 9.36
C GLU A 45 -0.12 2.91 8.34
N ALA A 46 -1.09 3.70 7.89
CA ALA A 46 -0.87 4.78 6.93
C ALA A 46 -1.62 6.06 7.34
N THR A 47 -1.07 7.20 6.94
CA THR A 47 -1.77 8.49 7.02
C THR A 47 -1.81 9.12 5.63
N ALA A 48 -2.94 9.72 5.28
CA ALA A 48 -3.12 10.50 4.07
C ALA A 48 -3.30 11.98 4.45
N LYS A 49 -2.49 12.84 3.84
CA LYS A 49 -2.62 14.28 3.91
C LYS A 49 -3.42 14.79 2.71
N ILE A 50 -4.58 15.39 2.99
CA ILE A 50 -5.52 15.94 2.02
C ILE A 50 -5.62 17.45 2.30
N GLY A 51 -4.82 18.25 1.59
CA GLY A 51 -4.68 19.66 1.91
C GLY A 51 -4.06 19.87 3.31
N GLU A 52 -4.84 20.43 4.22
CA GLU A 52 -4.44 20.62 5.63
C GLU A 52 -4.93 19.49 6.56
N GLU A 53 -5.83 18.63 6.09
CA GLU A 53 -6.37 17.53 6.88
C GLU A 53 -5.46 16.30 6.80
N GLU A 54 -5.30 15.59 7.92
CA GLU A 54 -4.62 14.29 7.98
C GLU A 54 -5.61 13.21 8.39
N LYS A 55 -5.69 12.14 7.59
CA LYS A 55 -6.59 11.00 7.81
C LYS A 55 -5.80 9.71 7.95
N ALA A 56 -5.94 9.05 9.08
CA ALA A 56 -5.35 7.72 9.30
C ALA A 56 -6.20 6.62 8.66
N PHE A 57 -5.54 5.59 8.13
CA PHE A 57 -6.19 4.39 7.62
C PHE A 57 -5.23 3.19 7.74
N ILE A 58 -5.78 1.99 7.58
CA ILE A 58 -5.05 0.75 7.80
C ILE A 58 -5.18 -0.13 6.56
N PHE A 59 -4.04 -0.64 6.10
CA PHE A 59 -3.99 -1.71 5.12
C PHE A 59 -3.95 -3.06 5.84
N SER A 60 -4.83 -3.97 5.44
CA SER A 60 -4.91 -5.32 5.99
C SER A 60 -4.43 -6.36 4.98
N PRO A 61 -3.76 -7.44 5.40
CA PRO A 61 -3.29 -8.50 4.52
C PRO A 61 -4.50 -9.14 3.81
N THR A 62 -4.44 -9.20 2.48
CA THR A 62 -5.54 -9.69 1.64
C THR A 62 -5.02 -10.79 0.72
N GLN A 63 -5.84 -11.80 0.46
CA GLN A 63 -5.53 -12.85 -0.52
C GLN A 63 -5.41 -12.23 -1.91
N LEU A 64 -4.74 -12.92 -2.84
CA LEU A 64 -4.48 -12.39 -4.18
C LEU A 64 -5.76 -12.20 -5.03
N ASP A 65 -6.89 -12.76 -4.60
CA ASP A 65 -8.20 -12.48 -5.17
C ASP A 65 -8.73 -11.07 -4.83
N GLY A 66 -8.13 -10.40 -3.82
CA GLY A 66 -8.53 -9.07 -3.36
C GLY A 66 -9.79 -9.05 -2.48
N GLU A 67 -10.36 -10.21 -2.16
CA GLU A 67 -11.66 -10.31 -1.49
C GLU A 67 -11.53 -10.75 -0.03
N ALA A 68 -10.74 -11.79 0.23
CA ALA A 68 -10.64 -12.40 1.55
C ALA A 68 -9.40 -11.92 2.32
N PRO A 69 -9.47 -11.85 3.67
CA PRO A 69 -8.27 -11.67 4.48
C PRO A 69 -7.25 -12.79 4.25
N ALA A 70 -5.97 -12.43 4.17
CA ALA A 70 -4.90 -13.40 4.13
C ALA A 70 -4.46 -13.76 5.55
N THR A 71 -4.29 -15.06 5.82
CA THR A 71 -3.70 -15.61 7.06
C THR A 71 -2.28 -16.12 6.85
N GLU A 72 -1.78 -16.05 5.62
CA GLU A 72 -0.43 -16.44 5.20
C GLU A 72 0.25 -15.24 4.53
N PRO A 73 1.59 -15.24 4.39
CA PRO A 73 2.31 -14.19 3.69
C PRO A 73 1.71 -13.89 2.31
N THR A 74 1.41 -12.62 2.08
CA THR A 74 0.80 -12.11 0.86
C THR A 74 1.61 -10.94 0.32
N SER A 75 1.43 -10.64 -0.97
CA SER A 75 1.96 -9.43 -1.59
C SER A 75 0.90 -8.35 -1.76
N LEU A 76 -0.34 -8.60 -1.34
CA LEU A 76 -1.47 -7.68 -1.47
C LEU A 76 -2.02 -7.30 -0.11
N TYR A 77 -2.09 -6.00 0.13
CA TYR A 77 -2.79 -5.43 1.26
C TYR A 77 -3.84 -4.44 0.78
N THR A 78 -4.99 -4.39 1.44
CA THR A 78 -6.09 -3.52 1.04
C THR A 78 -6.56 -2.66 2.21
N ALA A 79 -6.92 -1.42 1.90
CA ALA A 79 -7.50 -0.47 2.84
C ALA A 79 -8.86 -0.01 2.32
N GLN A 80 -9.90 -0.10 3.15
CA GLN A 80 -11.19 0.51 2.86
C GLN A 80 -11.11 1.99 3.20
N ILE A 81 -11.33 2.86 2.21
CA ILE A 81 -11.19 4.31 2.35
C ILE A 81 -12.45 4.96 1.78
N ASP A 82 -13.29 5.49 2.65
CA ASP A 82 -14.58 6.10 2.31
C ASP A 82 -14.43 7.37 1.46
N TRP A 83 -13.42 8.20 1.75
CA TRP A 83 -13.16 9.46 1.04
C TRP A 83 -12.36 9.31 -0.27
N LEU A 84 -11.96 8.10 -0.64
CA LEU A 84 -11.09 7.85 -1.81
C LEU A 84 -11.75 8.23 -3.14
N LYS A 85 -13.09 8.14 -3.22
CA LYS A 85 -13.85 8.46 -4.43
C LYS A 85 -13.86 9.96 -4.73
N ASP A 86 -13.85 10.77 -3.69
CA ASP A 86 -14.03 12.23 -3.74
C ASP A 86 -12.70 12.99 -3.74
N THR A 87 -11.59 12.31 -3.46
CA THR A 87 -10.27 12.92 -3.30
C THR A 87 -9.33 12.49 -4.44
N PRO A 88 -9.05 13.37 -5.42
CA PRO A 88 -8.24 13.01 -6.59
C PRO A 88 -6.74 12.90 -6.28
N GLU A 89 -6.25 13.63 -5.27
CA GLU A 89 -4.84 13.69 -4.91
C GLU A 89 -4.64 13.79 -3.40
N PHE A 90 -3.66 13.05 -2.88
CA PHE A 90 -3.28 13.09 -1.46
C PHE A 90 -1.87 12.51 -1.26
N ASP A 91 -1.15 13.00 -0.25
CA ASP A 91 0.16 12.45 0.11
C ASP A 91 -0.04 11.36 1.17
N VAL A 92 0.49 10.18 0.95
CA VAL A 92 0.43 9.07 1.91
C VAL A 92 1.77 8.88 2.57
N THR A 93 1.77 8.60 3.86
CA THR A 93 2.92 8.08 4.59
C THR A 93 2.58 6.73 5.20
N LEU A 94 3.33 5.69 4.83
CA LEU A 94 3.33 4.42 5.55
C LEU A 94 4.27 4.56 6.74
N LYS A 95 3.75 4.28 7.94
CA LYS A 95 4.50 4.46 9.17
C LYS A 95 5.64 3.45 9.29
N GLU A 96 5.33 2.19 9.04
CA GLU A 96 6.27 1.07 9.18
C GLU A 96 5.88 -0.07 8.23
N LEU A 97 6.90 -0.70 7.65
CA LEU A 97 6.81 -1.91 6.84
C LEU A 97 7.97 -2.84 7.20
N GLN A 98 7.64 -3.96 7.85
CA GLN A 98 8.59 -5.04 8.10
C GLN A 98 8.50 -6.07 6.97
N ILE A 99 9.55 -6.13 6.14
CA ILE A 99 9.63 -7.06 5.01
C ILE A 99 10.95 -7.81 5.12
N GLU A 100 10.88 -9.13 5.23
CA GLU A 100 12.06 -9.98 5.47
C GLU A 100 12.84 -9.48 6.72
N ASP A 101 14.14 -9.22 6.58
CA ASP A 101 15.02 -8.72 7.64
C ASP A 101 15.07 -7.18 7.72
N ARG A 102 14.24 -6.47 6.95
CA ARG A 102 14.25 -5.01 6.85
C ARG A 102 13.05 -4.37 7.53
N ASN A 103 13.35 -3.35 8.33
CA ASN A 103 12.36 -2.44 8.87
C ASN A 103 12.40 -1.11 8.11
N LEU A 104 11.37 -0.84 7.32
CA LEU A 104 11.24 0.34 6.49
C LEU A 104 10.25 1.31 7.15
N GLN A 105 10.61 2.57 7.33
CA GLN A 105 9.78 3.54 8.07
C GLN A 105 9.59 4.83 7.30
N ASN A 106 8.46 5.50 7.55
CA ASN A 106 8.10 6.79 6.96
C ASN A 106 8.20 6.81 5.43
N ILE A 107 7.68 5.77 4.77
CA ILE A 107 7.66 5.71 3.30
C ILE A 107 6.55 6.63 2.80
N THR A 108 6.94 7.73 2.17
CA THR A 108 6.00 8.75 1.67
C THR A 108 5.85 8.68 0.15
N PHE A 109 4.62 8.89 -0.33
CA PHE A 109 4.33 8.99 -1.76
C PHE A 109 3.12 9.88 -2.03
N LYS A 110 3.07 10.49 -3.21
CA LYS A 110 1.93 11.31 -3.65
C LYS A 110 0.98 10.49 -4.50
N PHE A 111 -0.19 10.12 -3.96
CA PHE A 111 -1.24 9.51 -4.77
C PHE A 111 -1.90 10.54 -5.69
N THR A 112 -2.06 10.18 -6.96
CA THR A 112 -2.84 10.93 -7.94
C THR A 112 -3.70 9.93 -8.70
N LYS A 113 -5.02 10.15 -8.67
CA LYS A 113 -5.96 9.39 -9.49
C LYS A 113 -5.62 9.67 -10.96
N LYS A 114 -5.31 8.63 -11.72
CA LYS A 114 -5.15 8.76 -13.17
C LYS A 114 -6.56 8.92 -13.78
N ASP A 115 -6.71 9.95 -14.61
CA ASP A 115 -7.89 10.14 -15.48
C ASP A 115 -8.08 8.98 -16.45
#